data_AF-A0A7V4SVU3-F1
#
_entry.id   AF-A0A7V4SVU3-F1
#
_cell.length_a   1.000
_cell.length_b   1.000
_cell.length_c   1.000
_cell.angle_alpha   90.00
_cell.angle_beta   90.00
_cell.angle_gamma   90.00
#
_symmetry.space_group_name_H-M   'P 1'
#
loop_
_entity.id
_entity.type
_entity.pdbx_description
1 polymer ?
#
loop_
_entity_poly.entity_id
_entity_poly.type
_entity_poly.pdbx_seq_one_letter_code
_entity_poly.pdbx_strand_id
1 'polypeptide(L)'
;MKLSTHTKSRLVGWTDQITGLGLKIGGATVALSLIYLLVTVFGGHIRDAAKLAGEDRAYLAQSIDFAVQALVVGSIVLVASLVLRFTMDEAVGQALSVVGALFYFGSPAFFGAVIDPTAMRGNAMFASVIAAFRNVGGICLLPGLFLVLRDAILRIWTGISVKRVLERRWGDEEERKKHVKPKFYGSCWDMLFCRDFVRRVCPAYAARKPCWRIKIGCYCDENTILRAMTSAGADNEHARGIINSLGLNRQSNTRLSNKLKRERCRRCGIYAEHQRQKYRLLSPMVFPAVGVLLYVFYRQISMWVGIALQKTDRFMSFLAYGSQASGYAFSDQGQVLTTLAIAWLTIIVISYALRTLEYLVFELQV
;
A
#
# COMPACT_ATOMS: atom_id res chain seq x y z
N MET A 1 15.80 -25.11 -16.85
CA MET A 1 14.75 -25.21 -17.89
C MET A 1 14.32 -23.81 -18.33
N LYS A 2 14.63 -23.39 -19.57
CA LYS A 2 14.10 -22.15 -20.15
C LYS A 2 12.73 -22.46 -20.76
N LEU A 3 11.63 -22.10 -20.08
CA LEU A 3 10.31 -22.13 -20.71
C LEU A 3 10.29 -21.18 -21.91
N SER A 4 9.77 -21.67 -23.04
CA SER A 4 9.49 -20.89 -24.26
C SER A 4 8.68 -19.63 -23.91
N THR A 5 9.03 -18.50 -24.51
CA THR A 5 8.35 -17.20 -24.34
C THR A 5 6.86 -17.28 -24.68
N HIS A 6 6.49 -18.15 -25.62
CA HIS A 6 5.11 -18.40 -26.03
C HIS A 6 4.29 -19.12 -24.95
N THR A 7 4.91 -20.00 -24.16
CA THR A 7 4.24 -20.68 -23.05
C THR A 7 3.97 -19.70 -21.90
N LYS A 8 4.87 -18.74 -21.66
CA LYS A 8 4.70 -17.72 -20.61
C LYS A 8 3.55 -16.76 -20.91
N SER A 9 3.44 -16.26 -22.14
CA SER A 9 2.36 -15.34 -22.51
C SER A 9 0.98 -16.01 -22.43
N ARG A 10 0.87 -17.28 -22.85
CA ARG A 10 -0.37 -18.07 -22.70
C ARG A 10 -0.75 -18.29 -21.24
N LEU A 11 0.20 -18.62 -20.37
CA LEU A 11 -0.04 -18.80 -18.93
C LEU A 11 -0.56 -17.51 -18.28
N VAL A 12 0.06 -16.36 -18.59
CA VAL A 12 -0.37 -15.05 -18.04
C VAL A 12 -1.79 -14.70 -18.50
N GLY A 13 -2.09 -14.88 -19.79
CA GLY A 13 -3.43 -14.62 -20.32
C GLY A 13 -4.50 -15.51 -19.69
N TRP A 14 -4.17 -16.78 -19.45
CA TRP A 14 -5.09 -17.73 -18.81
C TRP A 14 -5.35 -17.38 -17.33
N THR A 15 -4.30 -16.98 -16.59
CA THR A 15 -4.47 -16.53 -15.20
C THR A 15 -5.31 -15.25 -15.10
N ASP A 16 -5.18 -14.32 -16.05
CA ASP A 16 -5.98 -13.09 -16.06
C ASP A 16 -7.46 -13.36 -16.35
N GLN A 17 -7.76 -14.34 -17.19
CA GLN A 17 -9.13 -14.76 -17.47
C GLN A 17 -9.78 -15.45 -16.27
N ILE A 18 -9.09 -16.40 -15.64
CA ILE A 18 -9.62 -17.11 -14.46
C ILE A 18 -9.83 -16.15 -13.30
N THR A 19 -8.85 -15.31 -12.99
CA THR A 19 -8.99 -14.33 -11.91
C THR A 19 -10.09 -13.31 -12.21
N GLY A 20 -10.27 -12.94 -13.49
CA GLY A 20 -11.36 -12.07 -13.91
C GLY A 20 -12.75 -12.71 -13.73
N LEU A 21 -12.90 -13.99 -14.05
CA LEU A 21 -14.13 -14.75 -13.80
C LEU A 21 -14.37 -14.96 -12.30
N GLY A 22 -13.34 -15.33 -11.56
CA GLY A 22 -13.39 -15.51 -10.11
C GLY A 22 -13.81 -14.22 -9.39
N LEU A 23 -13.34 -13.06 -9.84
CA LEU A 23 -13.77 -11.77 -9.29
C LEU A 23 -15.26 -11.50 -9.51
N LYS A 24 -15.78 -11.80 -10.71
CA LYS A 24 -17.20 -11.59 -11.05
C LYS A 24 -18.11 -12.55 -10.29
N ILE A 25 -17.77 -13.84 -10.31
CA ILE A 25 -18.55 -14.90 -9.65
C ILE A 25 -18.50 -14.70 -8.13
N GLY A 26 -17.29 -14.56 -7.57
CA GLY A 26 -17.11 -14.32 -6.13
C GLY A 26 -17.80 -13.04 -5.68
N GLY A 27 -17.67 -11.95 -6.45
CA GLY A 27 -18.32 -10.68 -6.15
C GLY A 27 -19.85 -10.77 -6.18
N ALA A 28 -20.42 -11.44 -7.18
CA ALA A 28 -21.86 -11.65 -7.27
C ALA A 28 -22.39 -12.52 -6.12
N THR A 29 -21.71 -13.63 -5.81
CA THR A 29 -22.09 -14.51 -4.69
C THR A 29 -22.04 -13.76 -3.36
N VAL A 30 -20.95 -13.02 -3.09
CA VAL A 30 -20.82 -12.23 -1.86
C VAL A 30 -21.92 -11.18 -1.77
N ALA A 31 -22.20 -10.44 -2.85
CA ALA A 31 -23.22 -9.41 -2.85
C ALA A 31 -24.62 -9.99 -2.60
N LEU A 32 -24.99 -11.08 -3.28
CA LEU A 32 -26.30 -11.72 -3.12
C LEU A 32 -26.47 -12.31 -1.71
N SER A 33 -25.47 -13.03 -1.21
CA SER A 33 -25.51 -13.57 0.16
C SER A 33 -25.56 -12.47 1.21
N LEU A 34 -24.79 -11.39 1.03
CA LEU A 34 -24.81 -10.25 1.94
C LEU A 34 -26.18 -9.56 1.96
N ILE A 35 -26.76 -9.29 0.78
CA ILE A 35 -28.10 -8.68 0.67
C ILE A 35 -29.13 -9.58 1.35
N TYR A 36 -29.12 -10.89 1.07
CA TYR A 36 -30.04 -11.83 1.68
C TYR A 36 -29.93 -11.83 3.21
N LEU A 37 -28.72 -11.91 3.76
CA LEU A 37 -28.50 -11.88 5.20
C LEU A 37 -28.92 -10.55 5.83
N LEU A 38 -28.62 -9.41 5.20
CA LEU A 38 -29.03 -8.09 5.69
C LEU A 38 -30.56 -7.94 5.66
N VAL A 39 -31.23 -8.38 4.59
CA VAL A 39 -32.70 -8.38 4.51
C VAL A 39 -33.30 -9.30 5.57
N THR A 40 -32.71 -10.47 5.80
CA THR A 40 -33.21 -11.44 6.79
C THR A 40 -33.04 -10.91 8.22
N VAL A 41 -31.91 -10.26 8.50
CA VAL A 41 -31.61 -9.63 9.78
C VAL A 41 -32.48 -8.40 10.05
N PHE A 42 -32.55 -7.46 9.11
CA PHE A 42 -33.25 -6.18 9.29
C PHE A 42 -34.74 -6.24 8.97
N GLY A 43 -35.19 -7.21 8.17
CA GLY A 43 -36.60 -7.43 7.85
C GLY A 43 -37.41 -8.04 8.98
N GLY A 44 -36.81 -8.33 10.14
CA GLY A 44 -37.51 -8.89 11.30
C GLY A 44 -37.76 -10.40 11.24
N HIS A 45 -37.45 -11.07 10.13
CA HIS A 45 -37.65 -12.52 9.97
C HIS A 45 -36.95 -13.33 11.06
N ILE A 46 -35.73 -12.96 11.46
CA ILE A 46 -35.01 -13.64 12.55
C ILE A 46 -35.62 -13.33 13.92
N ARG A 47 -36.18 -12.13 14.10
CA ARG A 47 -36.86 -11.72 15.36
C ARG A 47 -38.15 -12.51 15.56
N ASP A 48 -38.90 -12.74 14.48
CA ASP A 48 -40.15 -13.49 14.53
C ASP A 48 -39.95 -15.01 14.42
N ALA A 49 -38.73 -15.49 14.12
CA ALA A 49 -38.40 -16.92 14.02
C ALA A 49 -38.82 -17.75 15.25
N ALA A 50 -38.93 -17.14 16.43
CA ALA A 50 -39.41 -17.81 17.64
C ALA A 50 -40.93 -18.10 17.64
N LYS A 51 -41.70 -17.37 16.82
CA LYS A 51 -43.16 -17.51 16.68
C LYS A 51 -43.57 -18.43 15.54
N LEU A 52 -42.67 -18.73 14.61
CA LEU A 52 -42.95 -19.59 13.46
C LEU A 52 -43.06 -21.06 13.88
N ALA A 53 -43.86 -21.83 13.13
CA ALA A 53 -43.98 -23.27 13.29
C ALA A 53 -42.65 -23.98 13.01
N GLY A 54 -42.48 -25.20 13.55
CA GLY A 54 -41.21 -25.93 13.51
C GLY A 54 -40.64 -26.15 12.10
N GLU A 55 -41.50 -26.43 11.12
CA GLU A 55 -41.09 -26.65 9.72
C GLU A 55 -40.58 -25.36 9.06
N ASP A 56 -41.30 -24.25 9.19
CA ASP A 56 -40.87 -22.96 8.64
C ASP A 56 -39.57 -22.46 9.28
N ARG A 57 -39.41 -22.71 10.59
CA ARG A 57 -38.18 -22.38 11.31
C ARG A 57 -36.99 -23.18 10.79
N ALA A 58 -37.18 -24.46 10.48
CA ALA A 58 -36.14 -25.31 9.91
C ALA A 58 -35.74 -24.84 8.50
N TYR A 59 -36.71 -24.48 7.66
CA TYR A 59 -36.46 -23.93 6.32
C TYR A 59 -35.69 -22.61 6.37
N LEU A 60 -36.06 -21.71 7.29
CA LEU A 60 -35.35 -20.45 7.50
C LEU A 60 -33.91 -20.68 7.98
N ALA A 61 -33.71 -21.60 8.94
CA ALA A 61 -32.38 -21.96 9.43
C ALA A 61 -31.48 -22.47 8.30
N GLN A 62 -31.98 -23.41 7.49
CA GLN A 62 -31.25 -23.97 6.35
C GLN A 62 -30.89 -22.91 5.31
N SER A 63 -31.82 -21.97 5.04
CA SER A 63 -31.58 -20.89 4.08
C SER A 63 -30.50 -19.90 4.59
N ILE A 64 -30.50 -19.59 5.89
CA ILE A 64 -29.46 -18.77 6.52
C ILE A 64 -28.11 -19.48 6.47
N ASP A 65 -28.06 -20.78 6.81
CA ASP A 65 -26.81 -21.55 6.78
C ASP A 65 -26.23 -21.64 5.36
N PHE A 66 -27.07 -21.86 4.35
CA PHE A 66 -26.65 -21.83 2.96
C PHE A 66 -26.11 -20.47 2.56
N ALA A 67 -26.79 -19.38 2.93
CA ALA A 67 -26.32 -18.03 2.64
C ALA A 67 -24.99 -17.68 3.34
N VAL A 68 -24.81 -18.14 4.58
CA VAL A 68 -23.55 -18.00 5.33
C VAL A 68 -22.42 -18.74 4.64
N GLN A 69 -22.63 -20.00 4.24
CA GLN A 69 -21.63 -20.79 3.52
C GLN A 69 -21.29 -20.17 2.16
N ALA A 70 -22.29 -19.74 1.41
CA ALA A 70 -22.11 -19.06 0.13
C ALA A 70 -21.32 -17.75 0.29
N LEU A 71 -21.58 -16.97 1.35
CA LEU A 71 -20.82 -15.76 1.67
C LEU A 71 -19.34 -16.07 1.94
N VAL A 72 -19.06 -17.09 2.75
CA VAL A 72 -17.69 -17.49 3.10
C VAL A 72 -16.93 -17.99 1.87
N VAL A 73 -17.51 -18.92 1.10
CA VAL A 73 -16.89 -19.48 -0.11
C VAL A 73 -16.70 -18.40 -1.16
N GLY A 74 -17.72 -17.57 -1.40
CA GLY A 74 -17.65 -16.43 -2.31
C GLY A 74 -16.55 -15.44 -1.92
N SER A 75 -16.38 -15.17 -0.62
CA SER A 75 -15.33 -14.29 -0.11
C SER A 75 -13.94 -14.88 -0.32
N ILE A 76 -13.74 -16.20 -0.11
CA ILE A 76 -12.46 -16.86 -0.38
C ILE A 76 -12.10 -16.73 -1.87
N VAL A 77 -13.04 -17.03 -2.77
CA VAL A 77 -12.83 -16.94 -4.22
C VAL A 77 -12.52 -15.49 -4.64
N LEU A 78 -13.26 -14.53 -4.09
CA LEU A 78 -13.09 -13.10 -4.37
C LEU A 78 -11.70 -12.61 -3.91
N VAL A 79 -11.33 -12.91 -2.66
CA VAL A 79 -10.05 -12.50 -2.08
C VAL A 79 -8.88 -13.17 -2.79
N ALA A 80 -8.97 -14.48 -3.06
CA ALA A 80 -7.92 -15.18 -3.82
C ALA A 80 -7.73 -14.57 -5.22
N SER A 81 -8.83 -14.24 -5.91
CA SER A 81 -8.79 -13.59 -7.23
C SER A 81 -8.17 -12.20 -7.16
N LEU A 82 -8.52 -11.39 -6.15
CA LEU A 82 -7.93 -10.07 -5.92
C LEU A 82 -6.43 -10.15 -5.62
N VAL A 83 -6.04 -11.04 -4.71
CA VAL A 83 -4.64 -11.23 -4.32
C VAL A 83 -3.80 -11.66 -5.52
N LEU A 84 -4.25 -12.65 -6.30
CA LEU A 84 -3.54 -13.13 -7.48
C LEU A 84 -3.40 -12.05 -8.56
N ARG A 85 -4.47 -11.30 -8.84
CA ARG A 85 -4.50 -10.30 -9.90
C ARG A 85 -3.73 -9.02 -9.55
N PHE A 86 -3.82 -8.59 -8.28
CA PHE A 86 -3.29 -7.30 -7.83
C PHE A 86 -2.13 -7.44 -6.84
N THR A 87 -1.32 -8.51 -6.96
CA THR A 87 -0.13 -8.71 -6.12
C THR A 87 0.83 -7.52 -6.11
N MET A 88 0.83 -6.67 -7.14
CA MET A 88 1.76 -5.53 -7.27
C MET A 88 1.15 -4.18 -6.87
N ASP A 89 -0.13 -4.15 -6.53
CA ASP A 89 -0.83 -2.92 -6.15
C ASP A 89 -0.93 -2.81 -4.62
N GLU A 90 -0.31 -1.76 -4.06
CA GLU A 90 -0.32 -1.50 -2.61
C GLU A 90 -1.73 -1.16 -2.13
N ALA A 91 -2.53 -0.48 -2.95
CA ALA A 91 -3.86 -0.02 -2.56
C ALA A 91 -4.77 -1.19 -2.21
N VAL A 92 -4.62 -2.32 -2.90
CA VAL A 92 -5.42 -3.53 -2.67
C VAL A 92 -5.10 -4.18 -1.33
N GLY A 93 -3.81 -4.28 -0.97
CA GLY A 93 -3.41 -4.81 0.34
C GLY A 93 -3.96 -3.97 1.50
N GLN A 94 -3.87 -2.63 1.37
CA GLN A 94 -4.40 -1.69 2.35
C GLN A 94 -5.93 -1.79 2.45
N ALA A 95 -6.63 -1.72 1.32
CA ALA A 95 -8.10 -1.81 1.29
C ALA A 95 -8.60 -3.13 1.89
N LEU A 96 -7.98 -4.26 1.54
CA LEU A 96 -8.36 -5.57 2.04
C LEU A 96 -8.12 -5.69 3.56
N SER A 97 -7.02 -5.13 4.06
CA SER A 97 -6.73 -5.11 5.50
C SER A 97 -7.72 -4.24 6.29
N VAL A 98 -8.10 -3.08 5.77
CA VAL A 98 -9.06 -2.17 6.41
C VAL A 98 -10.46 -2.77 6.40
N VAL A 99 -10.91 -3.26 5.24
CA VAL A 99 -12.22 -3.93 5.11
C VAL A 99 -12.28 -5.17 6.01
N GLY A 100 -11.22 -5.98 6.02
CA GLY A 100 -11.10 -7.14 6.90
C GLY A 100 -11.18 -6.77 8.38
N ALA A 101 -10.48 -5.71 8.80
CA ALA A 101 -10.54 -5.22 10.18
C ALA A 101 -11.94 -4.69 10.53
N LEU A 102 -12.60 -3.95 9.63
CA LEU A 102 -13.96 -3.45 9.83
C LEU A 102 -14.96 -4.60 9.98
N PHE A 103 -14.88 -5.65 9.16
CA PHE A 103 -15.77 -6.80 9.32
C PHE A 103 -15.45 -7.64 10.54
N TYR A 104 -14.17 -7.85 10.85
CA TYR A 104 -13.76 -8.70 11.98
C TYR A 104 -14.09 -8.05 13.34
N PHE A 105 -13.75 -6.77 13.50
CA PHE A 105 -13.92 -6.04 14.77
C PHE A 105 -15.20 -5.20 14.81
N GLY A 106 -15.61 -4.66 13.67
CA GLY A 106 -16.76 -3.75 13.58
C GLY A 106 -18.09 -4.48 13.44
N SER A 107 -18.16 -5.67 12.83
CA SER A 107 -19.45 -6.37 12.66
C SER A 107 -20.16 -6.67 13.99
N PRO A 108 -19.48 -7.16 15.05
CA PRO A 108 -20.19 -7.46 16.29
C PRO A 108 -20.67 -6.17 16.97
N ALA A 109 -19.84 -5.12 16.96
CA ALA A 109 -20.19 -3.79 17.49
C ALA A 109 -21.38 -3.16 16.76
N PHE A 110 -21.42 -3.28 15.42
CA PHE A 110 -22.50 -2.76 14.60
C PHE A 110 -23.82 -3.48 14.89
N PHE A 111 -23.82 -4.81 14.91
CA PHE A 111 -25.06 -5.57 15.17
C PHE A 111 -25.64 -5.26 16.54
N GLY A 112 -24.83 -5.23 17.60
CA GLY A 112 -25.36 -4.94 18.94
C GLY A 112 -25.83 -3.49 19.13
N ALA A 113 -25.45 -2.57 18.24
CA ALA A 113 -25.88 -1.18 18.30
C ALA A 113 -27.23 -0.98 17.60
N VAL A 114 -27.51 -1.78 16.57
CA VAL A 114 -28.72 -1.65 15.75
C VAL A 114 -29.85 -2.59 16.21
N ILE A 115 -29.52 -3.75 16.77
CA ILE A 115 -30.50 -4.79 17.10
C ILE A 115 -30.71 -4.85 18.60
N ASP A 116 -31.98 -4.94 19.00
CA ASP A 116 -32.37 -5.09 20.40
C ASP A 116 -31.63 -6.28 21.06
N PRO A 117 -30.94 -6.06 22.18
CA PRO A 117 -30.15 -7.11 22.84
C PRO A 117 -30.98 -8.33 23.25
N THR A 118 -32.27 -8.13 23.51
CA THR A 118 -33.22 -9.19 23.86
C THR A 118 -33.52 -10.11 22.68
N ALA A 119 -33.49 -9.60 21.44
CA ALA A 119 -33.71 -10.40 20.24
C ALA A 119 -32.49 -11.28 19.88
N MET A 120 -31.30 -10.89 20.32
CA MET A 120 -30.07 -11.66 20.11
C MET A 120 -29.89 -12.81 21.10
N ARG A 121 -30.34 -12.64 22.35
CA ARG A 121 -30.11 -13.62 23.42
C ARG A 121 -30.86 -14.93 23.12
N GLY A 122 -30.10 -16.01 22.96
CA GLY A 122 -30.64 -17.37 22.76
C GLY A 122 -30.94 -17.75 21.31
N ASN A 123 -30.70 -16.87 20.35
CA ASN A 123 -30.97 -17.18 18.94
C ASN A 123 -29.70 -17.63 18.20
N ALA A 124 -29.57 -18.94 18.00
CA ALA A 124 -28.43 -19.54 17.29
C ALA A 124 -28.24 -19.00 15.86
N MET A 125 -29.31 -18.54 15.19
CA MET A 125 -29.24 -17.99 13.83
C MET A 125 -28.52 -16.63 13.82
N PHE A 126 -28.72 -15.79 14.84
CA PHE A 126 -27.97 -14.53 14.94
C PHE A 126 -26.48 -14.79 15.19
N ALA A 127 -26.16 -15.78 16.02
CA ALA A 127 -24.78 -16.16 16.30
C ALA A 127 -24.06 -16.66 15.04
N SER A 128 -24.71 -17.48 14.21
CA SER A 128 -24.12 -17.97 12.94
C SER A 128 -23.85 -16.84 11.95
N VAL A 129 -24.76 -15.86 11.84
CA VAL A 129 -24.57 -14.68 10.98
C VAL A 129 -23.38 -13.83 11.46
N ILE A 130 -23.30 -13.50 12.75
CA ILE A 130 -22.18 -12.72 13.31
C ILE A 130 -20.84 -13.45 13.10
N ALA A 131 -20.82 -14.77 13.31
CA ALA A 131 -19.64 -15.60 13.06
C ALA A 131 -19.23 -15.59 11.58
N ALA A 132 -20.19 -15.60 10.66
CA ALA A 132 -19.93 -15.50 9.23
C ALA A 132 -19.24 -14.18 8.86
N PHE A 133 -19.76 -13.05 9.35
CA PHE A 133 -19.14 -11.73 9.13
C PHE A 133 -17.71 -11.66 9.69
N ARG A 134 -17.48 -12.24 10.87
CA ARG A 134 -16.14 -12.34 11.46
C ARG A 134 -15.20 -13.21 10.61
N ASN A 135 -15.66 -14.34 10.11
CA ASN A 135 -14.89 -15.22 9.24
C ASN A 135 -14.51 -14.52 7.93
N VAL A 136 -15.45 -13.82 7.30
CA VAL A 136 -15.20 -12.99 6.11
C VAL A 136 -14.18 -11.89 6.42
N GLY A 137 -14.31 -11.22 7.57
CA GLY A 137 -13.33 -10.26 8.06
C GLY A 137 -11.92 -10.86 8.17
N GLY A 138 -11.80 -12.06 8.73
CA GLY A 138 -10.53 -12.79 8.84
C GLY A 138 -9.94 -13.19 7.48
N ILE A 139 -10.78 -13.65 6.56
CA ILE A 139 -10.40 -14.04 5.18
C ILE A 139 -9.84 -12.83 4.42
N CYS A 140 -10.37 -11.64 4.64
CA CYS A 140 -9.83 -10.40 4.06
C CYS A 140 -8.57 -9.91 4.81
N LEU A 141 -8.62 -9.93 6.15
CA LEU A 141 -7.58 -9.33 6.99
C LEU A 141 -6.22 -10.03 6.84
N LEU A 142 -6.19 -11.37 6.83
CA LEU A 142 -4.94 -12.14 6.79
C LEU A 142 -4.14 -11.93 5.48
N PRO A 143 -4.71 -12.12 4.27
CA PRO A 143 -4.01 -11.85 3.03
C PRO A 143 -3.70 -10.37 2.84
N GLY A 144 -4.58 -9.47 3.30
CA GLY A 144 -4.34 -8.03 3.26
C GLY A 144 -3.10 -7.65 4.06
N LEU A 145 -2.98 -8.14 5.29
CA LEU A 145 -1.82 -7.94 6.14
C LEU A 145 -0.54 -8.51 5.52
N PHE A 146 -0.62 -9.70 4.94
CA PHE A 146 0.52 -10.31 4.24
C PHE A 146 1.00 -9.47 3.05
N LEU A 147 0.08 -8.93 2.23
CA LEU A 147 0.42 -8.07 1.10
C LEU A 147 1.08 -6.76 1.54
N VAL A 148 0.55 -6.11 2.58
CA VAL A 148 1.14 -4.89 3.13
C VAL A 148 2.52 -5.16 3.71
N LEU A 149 2.70 -6.26 4.44
CA LEU A 149 4.00 -6.65 4.99
C LEU A 149 5.01 -6.96 3.89
N ARG A 150 4.60 -7.69 2.84
CA ARG A 150 5.43 -7.96 1.66
C ARG A 150 5.86 -6.66 0.99
N ASP A 151 4.95 -5.72 0.75
CA ASP A 151 5.29 -4.44 0.11
C ASP A 151 6.25 -3.61 0.98
N ALA A 152 6.03 -3.58 2.30
CA ALA A 152 6.96 -2.96 3.24
C ALA A 152 8.36 -3.58 3.16
N ILE A 153 8.47 -4.92 3.16
CA ILE A 153 9.75 -5.63 3.03
C ILE A 153 10.40 -5.35 1.68
N LEU A 154 9.64 -5.40 0.58
CA LEU A 154 10.15 -5.11 -0.75
C LEU A 154 10.65 -3.67 -0.86
N ARG A 155 9.98 -2.69 -0.26
CA ARG A 155 10.47 -1.30 -0.21
C ARG A 155 11.81 -1.16 0.51
N ILE A 156 12.00 -1.89 1.60
CA ILE A 156 13.28 -1.92 2.33
C ILE A 156 14.37 -2.50 1.45
N TRP A 157 14.13 -3.68 0.89
CA TRP A 157 15.16 -4.45 0.19
C TRP A 157 15.53 -3.82 -1.15
N THR A 158 14.50 -3.40 -1.89
CA THR A 158 14.71 -2.87 -3.24
C THR A 158 15.04 -1.39 -3.21
N GLY A 159 14.64 -0.61 -2.18
CA GLY A 159 14.82 0.84 -2.15
C GLY A 159 14.13 1.55 -3.33
N ILE A 160 13.17 0.87 -3.96
CA ILE A 160 12.61 1.17 -5.28
C ILE A 160 11.13 1.55 -5.11
N SER A 161 10.85 2.78 -4.67
CA SER A 161 9.61 3.46 -5.10
C SER A 161 9.86 4.32 -6.35
N VAL A 162 11.13 4.64 -6.66
CA VAL A 162 11.48 5.64 -7.69
C VAL A 162 11.83 5.07 -9.07
N LYS A 163 12.04 3.74 -9.24
CA LYS A 163 12.33 3.17 -10.58
C LYS A 163 11.25 3.52 -11.59
N ARG A 164 9.96 3.49 -11.20
CA ARG A 164 8.85 3.70 -12.15
C ARG A 164 8.78 5.11 -12.75
N VAL A 165 9.32 6.14 -12.09
CA VAL A 165 9.30 7.51 -12.62
C VAL A 165 10.55 7.84 -13.44
N LEU A 166 11.70 7.24 -13.11
CA LEU A 166 12.94 7.47 -13.86
C LEU A 166 13.11 6.52 -15.06
N GLU A 167 12.79 5.22 -14.94
CA GLU A 167 12.97 4.25 -16.05
C GLU A 167 12.07 4.56 -17.25
N ARG A 168 10.88 5.16 -17.05
CA ARG A 168 10.02 5.55 -18.18
C ARG A 168 10.52 6.76 -18.96
N ARG A 169 11.51 7.53 -18.46
CA ARG A 169 11.90 8.80 -19.10
C ARG A 169 13.21 8.76 -19.87
N TRP A 170 14.03 7.72 -19.69
CA TRP A 170 15.34 7.58 -20.33
C TRP A 170 15.59 6.13 -20.79
N GLY A 171 14.60 5.57 -21.50
CA GLY A 171 14.67 4.21 -22.04
C GLY A 171 15.93 3.93 -22.86
N ASP A 172 16.44 2.72 -22.63
CA ASP A 172 17.21 1.86 -23.53
C ASP A 172 18.42 2.46 -24.26
N GLU A 173 19.55 2.54 -23.56
CA GLU A 173 20.88 2.43 -24.22
C GLU A 173 22.02 2.05 -23.26
N GLU A 174 21.70 1.42 -22.11
CA GLU A 174 22.65 1.11 -21.04
C GLU A 174 23.50 -0.16 -21.30
N GLU A 175 23.80 -0.47 -22.56
CA GLU A 175 24.70 -1.59 -22.92
C GLU A 175 26.15 -1.18 -23.20
N ARG A 176 26.49 0.12 -23.19
CA ARG A 176 27.89 0.56 -23.44
C ARG A 176 28.34 1.70 -22.54
N LYS A 177 28.71 1.38 -21.29
CA LYS A 177 29.97 1.82 -20.67
C LYS A 177 30.11 1.21 -19.28
N LYS A 178 31.25 0.54 -19.05
CA LYS A 178 31.69 -0.08 -17.78
C LYS A 178 31.14 0.67 -16.57
N HIS A 179 30.27 -0.01 -15.82
CA HIS A 179 29.71 0.45 -14.56
C HIS A 179 30.82 0.82 -13.57
N VAL A 180 31.19 2.11 -13.53
CA VAL A 180 31.80 2.65 -12.31
C VAL A 180 30.69 2.64 -11.29
N LYS A 181 30.77 1.72 -10.32
CA LYS A 181 29.80 1.67 -9.21
C LYS A 181 29.74 3.07 -8.61
N PRO A 182 28.58 3.76 -8.63
CA PRO A 182 28.50 5.10 -8.08
C PRO A 182 28.92 5.03 -6.61
N LYS A 183 29.87 5.90 -6.21
CA LYS A 183 30.25 6.02 -4.80
C LYS A 183 29.01 6.45 -4.02
N PHE A 184 28.75 5.77 -2.90
CA PHE A 184 27.64 6.10 -2.03
C PHE A 184 27.80 7.56 -1.55
N TYR A 185 26.80 8.41 -1.83
CA TYR A 185 26.83 9.84 -1.50
C TYR A 185 28.00 10.62 -2.14
N GLY A 186 28.38 10.22 -3.37
CA GLY A 186 29.40 10.89 -4.16
C GLY A 186 29.03 12.33 -4.56
N SER A 187 30.03 13.09 -4.99
CA SER A 187 29.80 14.45 -5.49
C SER A 187 29.00 14.43 -6.78
N CYS A 188 28.40 15.55 -7.18
CA CYS A 188 27.56 15.60 -8.38
C CYS A 188 28.28 15.15 -9.67
N TRP A 189 29.61 15.29 -9.71
CA TRP A 189 30.44 14.85 -10.82
C TRP A 189 30.76 13.35 -10.82
N ASP A 190 30.64 12.66 -9.69
CA ASP A 190 30.87 11.20 -9.62
C ASP A 190 29.65 10.39 -10.09
N MET A 191 28.52 11.06 -10.33
CA MET A 191 27.27 10.45 -10.78
C MET A 191 27.30 10.11 -12.26
N LEU A 192 26.57 9.05 -12.66
CA LEU A 192 26.49 8.53 -14.03
C LEU A 192 26.10 9.59 -15.07
N PHE A 193 25.33 10.60 -14.65
CA PHE A 193 24.82 11.67 -15.51
C PHE A 193 25.83 12.80 -15.77
N CYS A 194 26.94 12.88 -15.03
CA CYS A 194 27.96 13.91 -15.23
C CYS A 194 29.05 13.44 -16.18
N ARG A 195 29.00 13.88 -17.44
CA ARG A 195 29.97 13.54 -18.48
C ARG A 195 31.20 14.45 -18.46
N ASP A 196 32.33 13.95 -18.93
CA ASP A 196 33.62 14.68 -18.89
C ASP A 196 33.61 16.02 -19.62
N PHE A 197 32.93 16.13 -20.77
CA PHE A 197 32.82 17.40 -21.49
C PHE A 197 32.08 18.46 -20.68
N VAL A 198 31.08 18.04 -19.89
CA VAL A 198 30.33 18.94 -19.00
C VAL A 198 31.23 19.40 -17.85
N ARG A 199 32.05 18.50 -17.30
CA ARG A 199 32.97 18.82 -16.18
C ARG A 199 33.94 19.95 -16.52
N ARG A 200 34.42 20.01 -17.77
CA ARG A 200 35.36 21.05 -18.24
C ARG A 200 34.79 22.47 -18.16
N VAL A 201 33.47 22.61 -18.36
CA VAL A 201 32.79 23.93 -18.43
C VAL A 201 31.98 24.23 -17.17
N CYS A 202 31.72 23.24 -16.33
CA CYS A 202 30.82 23.37 -15.18
C CYS A 202 31.43 24.24 -14.06
N PRO A 203 30.79 25.37 -13.68
CA PRO A 203 31.28 26.21 -12.58
C PRO A 203 31.19 25.52 -11.22
N ALA A 204 30.23 24.60 -11.05
CA ALA A 204 30.09 23.79 -9.83
C ALA A 204 31.29 22.85 -9.62
N TYR A 205 31.82 22.30 -10.72
CA TYR A 205 33.00 21.44 -10.71
C TYR A 205 34.25 22.24 -10.35
N ALA A 206 34.44 23.41 -10.97
CA ALA A 206 35.53 24.32 -10.63
C ALA A 206 35.49 24.76 -9.16
N ALA A 207 34.29 25.05 -8.63
CA ALA A 207 34.09 25.43 -7.24
C ALA A 207 34.10 24.25 -6.24
N ARG A 208 34.19 22.99 -6.71
CA ARG A 208 34.04 21.76 -5.91
C ARG A 208 32.82 21.78 -4.97
N LYS A 209 31.73 22.41 -5.40
CA LYS A 209 30.46 22.46 -4.66
C LYS A 209 29.37 21.80 -5.49
N PRO A 210 28.42 21.08 -4.87
CA PRO A 210 27.35 20.45 -5.61
C PRO A 210 26.44 21.50 -6.27
N CYS A 211 26.06 21.24 -7.52
CA CYS A 211 25.29 22.18 -8.35
C CYS A 211 23.97 22.63 -7.71
N TRP A 212 23.29 21.75 -6.96
CA TRP A 212 22.04 22.07 -6.27
C TRP A 212 22.22 23.06 -5.11
N ARG A 213 23.40 23.12 -4.48
CA ARG A 213 23.67 24.04 -3.37
C ARG A 213 23.94 25.47 -3.85
N ILE A 214 24.67 25.60 -4.96
CA ILE A 214 24.96 26.89 -5.58
C ILE A 214 23.89 27.33 -6.59
N LYS A 215 22.96 26.44 -6.95
CA LYS A 215 21.89 26.65 -7.95
C LYS A 215 22.42 27.07 -9.32
N ILE A 216 23.64 26.64 -9.64
CA ILE A 216 24.36 26.90 -10.88
C ILE A 216 25.05 25.59 -11.27
N GLY A 217 24.89 25.16 -12.52
CA GLY A 217 25.47 23.93 -13.03
C GLY A 217 24.76 23.46 -14.30
N CYS A 218 25.26 22.37 -14.88
CA CYS A 218 24.86 21.91 -16.20
C CYS A 218 23.36 21.79 -16.45
N TYR A 219 22.55 21.33 -15.50
CA TYR A 219 21.09 21.21 -15.69
C TYR A 219 20.28 22.35 -15.05
N CYS A 220 20.90 23.15 -14.19
CA CYS A 220 20.25 24.25 -13.49
C CYS A 220 20.45 25.60 -14.19
N ASP A 221 21.44 25.69 -15.09
CA ASP A 221 21.80 26.91 -15.82
C ASP A 221 21.96 26.62 -17.33
N GLU A 222 21.21 27.37 -18.13
CA GLU A 222 21.10 27.22 -19.58
C GLU A 222 22.39 27.59 -20.31
N ASN A 223 23.05 28.65 -19.84
CA ASN A 223 24.31 29.10 -20.42
C ASN A 223 25.41 28.05 -20.25
N THR A 224 25.43 27.38 -19.09
CA THR A 224 26.41 26.33 -18.81
C THR A 224 26.25 25.14 -19.76
N ILE A 225 25.01 24.73 -20.05
CA ILE A 225 24.79 23.58 -20.94
C ILE A 225 25.02 23.94 -22.40
N LEU A 226 24.60 25.12 -22.84
CA LEU A 226 24.87 25.59 -24.20
C LEU A 226 26.38 25.66 -24.46
N ARG A 227 27.16 26.22 -23.52
CA ARG A 227 28.62 26.24 -23.62
C ARG A 227 29.24 24.84 -23.62
N ALA A 228 28.70 23.92 -22.81
CA ALA A 228 29.16 22.53 -22.81
C ALA A 228 28.88 21.84 -24.16
N MET A 229 27.73 22.12 -24.80
CA MET A 229 27.40 21.57 -26.12
C MET A 229 28.26 22.15 -27.23
N THR A 230 28.46 23.48 -27.25
CA THR A 230 29.34 24.12 -28.24
C THR A 230 30.78 23.62 -28.12
N SER A 231 31.24 23.34 -26.89
CA SER A 231 32.58 22.78 -26.64
C SER A 231 32.74 21.31 -27.01
N ALA A 232 31.63 20.57 -27.15
CA ALA A 232 31.64 19.13 -27.43
C ALA A 232 31.42 18.79 -28.93
N GLY A 233 31.22 19.79 -29.78
CA GLY A 233 30.82 19.61 -31.18
C GLY A 233 29.31 19.45 -31.33
N ALA A 234 28.72 20.19 -32.29
CA ALA A 234 27.28 20.33 -32.53
C ALA A 234 26.56 19.04 -33.00
N ASP A 235 27.31 17.96 -33.23
CA ASP A 235 26.82 16.71 -33.83
C ASP A 235 26.30 15.69 -32.81
N ASN A 236 26.35 16.00 -31.51
CA ASN A 236 25.86 15.10 -30.48
C ASN A 236 24.32 15.12 -30.40
N GLU A 237 23.66 14.16 -31.04
CA GLU A 237 22.20 13.94 -31.00
C GLU A 237 21.65 13.89 -29.56
N HIS A 238 22.43 13.32 -28.65
CA HIS A 238 22.11 13.25 -27.22
C HIS A 238 22.01 14.63 -26.54
N ALA A 239 22.76 15.61 -27.05
CA ALA A 239 22.70 16.99 -26.59
C ALA A 239 21.36 17.63 -26.97
N ARG A 240 20.85 17.35 -28.17
CA ARG A 240 19.51 17.79 -28.62
C ARG A 240 18.39 17.19 -27.75
N GLY A 241 18.49 15.91 -27.37
CA GLY A 241 17.55 15.26 -26.44
C GLY A 241 17.47 15.96 -25.08
N ILE A 242 18.62 16.40 -24.55
CA ILE A 242 18.67 17.14 -23.28
C ILE A 242 18.00 18.52 -23.42
N ILE A 243 18.27 19.27 -24.50
CA ILE A 243 17.63 20.57 -24.78
C ILE A 243 16.11 20.43 -24.79
N ASN A 244 15.58 19.42 -25.50
CA ASN A 244 14.15 19.18 -25.59
C ASN A 244 13.53 18.82 -24.24
N SER A 245 14.17 17.95 -23.45
CA SER A 245 13.67 17.55 -22.13
C SER A 245 13.63 18.69 -21.10
N LEU A 246 14.57 19.63 -21.21
CA LEU A 246 14.67 20.78 -20.31
C LEU A 246 13.89 22.00 -20.79
N GLY A 247 13.29 21.94 -22.00
CA GLY A 247 12.57 23.06 -22.60
C GLY A 247 13.46 24.25 -22.96
N LEU A 248 14.76 24.01 -23.22
CA LEU A 248 15.76 25.04 -23.53
C LEU A 248 15.76 25.46 -25.00
N ASN A 249 14.88 24.88 -25.81
CA ASN A 249 14.76 25.21 -27.23
C ASN A 249 14.15 26.59 -27.47
N ARG A 250 13.64 27.25 -26.41
CA ARG A 250 13.07 28.59 -26.45
C ARG A 250 14.09 29.54 -25.84
N GLN A 251 14.99 30.08 -26.67
CA GLN A 251 15.98 31.08 -26.27
C GLN A 251 15.29 32.24 -25.54
N SER A 252 15.43 32.30 -24.20
CA SER A 252 15.02 33.46 -23.43
C SER A 252 16.29 34.17 -22.94
N ASN A 253 16.56 35.36 -23.48
CA ASN A 253 17.67 36.24 -23.06
C ASN A 253 17.51 36.80 -21.62
N THR A 254 16.56 36.30 -20.85
CA THR A 254 16.25 36.76 -19.50
C THR A 254 16.96 35.89 -18.47
N ARG A 255 17.71 36.54 -17.56
CA ARG A 255 18.24 35.90 -16.34
C ARG A 255 17.10 35.17 -15.63
N LEU A 256 17.15 33.84 -15.62
CA LEU A 256 16.14 33.01 -14.98
C LEU A 256 15.92 33.42 -13.52
N SER A 257 14.65 33.61 -13.13
CA SER A 257 14.28 33.82 -11.74
C SER A 257 14.73 32.64 -10.87
N ASN A 258 15.09 32.93 -9.61
CA ASN A 258 15.50 31.91 -8.65
C ASN A 258 14.45 30.79 -8.48
N LYS A 259 13.15 31.08 -8.65
CA LYS A 259 12.09 30.06 -8.61
C LYS A 259 12.18 29.09 -9.80
N LEU A 260 12.34 29.60 -11.02
CA LEU A 260 12.45 28.79 -12.23
C LEU A 260 13.72 27.92 -12.22
N LYS A 261 14.83 28.45 -11.67
CA LYS A 261 16.06 27.67 -11.45
C LYS A 261 15.84 26.48 -10.51
N ARG A 262 15.07 26.67 -9.42
CA ARG A 262 14.72 25.59 -8.49
C ARG A 262 13.87 24.52 -9.18
N GLU A 263 12.87 24.91 -9.97
CA GLU A 263 12.04 23.96 -10.72
C GLU A 263 12.83 23.17 -11.75
N ARG A 264 13.78 23.79 -12.45
CA ARG A 264 14.70 23.09 -13.36
C ARG A 264 15.60 22.11 -12.61
N CYS A 265 16.17 22.51 -11.47
CA CYS A 265 16.94 21.58 -10.64
C CYS A 265 16.07 20.41 -10.14
N ARG A 266 14.79 20.61 -9.82
CA ARG A 266 13.86 19.53 -9.43
C ARG A 266 13.64 18.50 -10.55
N ARG A 267 13.70 18.93 -11.81
CA ARG A 267 13.59 18.05 -12.99
C ARG A 267 14.92 17.44 -13.43
N CYS A 268 16.04 17.81 -12.80
CA CYS A 268 17.37 17.30 -13.14
C CYS A 268 17.57 15.86 -12.65
N GLY A 269 18.04 14.97 -13.54
CA GLY A 269 18.38 13.58 -13.18
C GLY A 269 19.46 13.45 -12.10
N ILE A 270 20.44 14.36 -12.06
CA ILE A 270 21.48 14.37 -11.01
C ILE A 270 20.87 14.63 -9.63
N TYR A 271 19.96 15.61 -9.54
CA TYR A 271 19.30 15.94 -8.27
C TYR A 271 18.39 14.80 -7.82
N ALA A 272 17.63 14.21 -8.75
CA ALA A 272 16.76 13.07 -8.46
C ALA A 272 17.56 11.86 -7.93
N GLU A 273 18.72 11.55 -8.53
CA GLU A 273 19.57 10.45 -8.06
C GLU A 273 20.19 10.74 -6.69
N HIS A 274 20.55 11.99 -6.41
CA HIS A 274 20.99 12.39 -5.06
C HIS A 274 19.87 12.23 -4.02
N GLN A 275 18.65 12.68 -4.33
CA GLN A 275 17.49 12.49 -3.44
C GLN A 275 17.17 11.00 -3.24
N ARG A 276 17.38 10.18 -4.27
CA ARG A 276 17.26 8.72 -4.15
C ARG A 276 18.31 8.12 -3.21
N GLN A 277 19.56 8.56 -3.28
CA GLN A 277 20.59 8.12 -2.33
C GLN A 277 20.27 8.54 -0.90
N LYS A 278 19.76 9.76 -0.72
CA LYS A 278 19.30 10.27 0.57
C LYS A 278 18.11 9.45 1.11
N TYR A 279 17.13 9.15 0.26
CA TYR A 279 15.99 8.28 0.61
C TYR A 279 16.48 6.89 1.01
N ARG A 280 17.40 6.29 0.25
CA ARG A 280 17.96 4.95 0.53
C ARG A 280 18.72 4.90 1.86
N LEU A 281 19.34 6.01 2.28
CA LEU A 281 20.01 6.12 3.57
C LEU A 281 19.02 6.29 4.71
N LEU A 282 17.99 7.12 4.52
CA LEU A 282 17.02 7.47 5.57
C LEU A 282 15.92 6.43 5.74
N SER A 283 15.51 5.71 4.70
CA SER A 283 14.44 4.71 4.76
C SER A 283 14.67 3.60 5.79
N PRO A 284 15.87 2.98 5.94
CA PRO A 284 16.07 1.98 6.99
C PRO A 284 16.01 2.58 8.40
N MET A 285 16.25 3.90 8.57
CA MET A 285 16.16 4.56 9.87
C MET A 285 14.70 4.75 10.35
N VAL A 286 13.72 4.64 9.45
CA VAL A 286 12.29 4.70 9.84
C VAL A 286 11.93 3.55 10.78
N PHE A 287 12.50 2.35 10.59
CA PHE A 287 12.19 1.18 11.42
C PHE A 287 12.61 1.34 12.89
N PRO A 288 13.89 1.66 13.22
CA PRO A 288 14.26 1.91 14.59
C PRO A 288 13.54 3.15 15.14
N ALA A 289 13.29 4.19 14.33
CA ALA A 289 12.54 5.36 14.79
C ALA A 289 11.11 5.00 15.21
N VAL A 290 10.37 4.25 14.38
CA VAL A 290 9.01 3.78 14.69
C VAL A 290 9.04 2.75 15.82
N GLY A 291 10.05 1.88 15.88
CA GLY A 291 10.23 0.91 16.97
C GLY A 291 10.45 1.59 18.32
N VAL A 292 11.31 2.61 18.38
CA VAL A 292 11.53 3.44 19.58
C VAL A 292 10.25 4.18 19.95
N LEU A 293 9.56 4.77 18.97
CA LEU A 293 8.29 5.46 19.20
C LEU A 293 7.25 4.49 19.78
N LEU A 294 7.10 3.31 19.21
CA LEU A 294 6.20 2.28 19.73
C LEU A 294 6.59 1.78 21.12
N TYR A 295 7.89 1.63 21.40
CA TYR A 295 8.37 1.24 22.72
C TYR A 295 8.02 2.30 23.78
N VAL A 296 8.27 3.58 23.49
CA VAL A 296 7.97 4.70 24.38
C VAL A 296 6.46 4.83 24.62
N PHE A 297 5.65 4.71 23.56
CA PHE A 297 4.19 4.81 23.65
C PHE A 297 3.49 3.47 23.91
N TYR A 298 4.24 2.38 24.16
CA TYR A 298 3.68 1.02 24.26
C TYR A 298 2.59 0.94 25.32
N ARG A 299 2.88 1.44 26.54
CA ARG A 299 1.94 1.42 27.67
C ARG A 299 0.66 2.19 27.37
N GLN A 300 0.78 3.32 26.67
CA GLN A 300 -0.37 4.14 26.30
C GLN A 300 -1.21 3.42 25.23
N ILE A 301 -0.56 2.94 24.17
CA ILE A 301 -1.22 2.20 23.08
C ILE A 301 -1.89 0.93 23.61
N SER A 302 -1.22 0.15 24.45
CA SER A 302 -1.78 -1.07 25.04
C SER A 302 -2.98 -0.76 25.93
N MET A 303 -2.98 0.38 26.63
CA MET A 303 -4.15 0.85 27.38
C MET A 303 -5.30 1.21 26.45
N TRP A 304 -5.06 1.97 25.38
CA TRP A 304 -6.10 2.32 24.40
C TRP A 304 -6.68 1.09 23.71
N VAL A 305 -5.84 0.17 23.25
CA VAL A 305 -6.26 -1.09 22.65
C VAL A 305 -6.99 -1.94 23.68
N GLY A 306 -6.50 -2.01 24.93
CA GLY A 306 -7.17 -2.71 26.02
C GLY A 306 -8.55 -2.14 26.34
N ILE A 307 -8.71 -0.81 26.37
CA ILE A 307 -10.01 -0.15 26.55
C ILE A 307 -10.93 -0.44 25.36
N ALA A 308 -10.41 -0.39 24.13
CA ALA A 308 -11.17 -0.73 22.93
C ALA A 308 -11.65 -2.19 22.99
N LEU A 309 -10.75 -3.11 23.36
CA LEU A 309 -11.05 -4.54 23.50
C LEU A 309 -12.00 -4.85 24.65
N GLN A 310 -11.85 -4.21 25.81
CA GLN A 310 -12.77 -4.36 26.92
C GLN A 310 -14.15 -3.80 26.59
N LYS A 311 -14.22 -2.70 25.81
CA LYS A 311 -15.50 -2.19 25.31
C LYS A 311 -16.13 -3.17 24.34
N THR A 312 -15.36 -3.76 23.41
CA THR A 312 -15.88 -4.82 22.54
C THR A 312 -16.24 -6.08 23.32
N ASP A 313 -15.51 -6.46 24.36
CA ASP A 313 -15.76 -7.67 25.18
C ASP A 313 -16.95 -7.50 26.11
N ARG A 314 -17.13 -6.34 26.74
CA ARG A 314 -18.35 -6.05 27.51
C ARG A 314 -19.57 -6.05 26.62
N PHE A 315 -19.41 -5.51 25.42
CA PHE A 315 -20.45 -5.55 24.42
C PHE A 315 -20.75 -6.98 23.96
N MET A 316 -19.72 -7.75 23.64
CA MET A 316 -19.83 -9.14 23.20
C MET A 316 -20.32 -10.07 24.30
N SER A 317 -19.88 -9.91 25.54
CA SER A 317 -20.35 -10.72 26.68
C SER A 317 -21.80 -10.40 27.01
N PHE A 318 -22.21 -9.12 26.94
CA PHE A 318 -23.62 -8.74 27.05
C PHE A 318 -24.51 -9.39 25.97
N LEU A 319 -23.96 -9.61 24.76
CA LEU A 319 -24.60 -10.37 23.68
C LEU A 319 -24.52 -11.90 23.93
N ALA A 320 -23.39 -12.42 24.42
CA ALA A 320 -23.10 -13.84 24.59
C ALA A 320 -23.72 -14.48 25.85
N TYR A 321 -24.08 -13.71 26.88
CA TYR A 321 -24.77 -14.22 28.08
C TYR A 321 -26.15 -14.86 27.78
N GLY A 322 -26.62 -14.84 26.52
CA GLY A 322 -27.80 -15.59 26.06
C GLY A 322 -27.52 -16.91 25.32
N SER A 323 -26.28 -17.23 24.93
CA SER A 323 -25.95 -18.47 24.22
C SER A 323 -24.86 -19.25 24.96
N GLN A 324 -25.24 -20.30 25.68
CA GLN A 324 -24.30 -21.26 26.32
C GLN A 324 -23.36 -21.99 25.33
N ALA A 325 -23.36 -21.67 24.04
CA ALA A 325 -22.59 -22.37 23.02
C ALA A 325 -21.47 -21.49 22.46
N SER A 326 -20.34 -21.47 23.18
CA SER A 326 -18.95 -21.55 22.70
C SER A 326 -18.02 -20.79 23.63
N GLY A 327 -17.25 -21.52 24.44
CA GLY A 327 -16.33 -21.01 25.46
C GLY A 327 -15.09 -20.29 24.93
N TYR A 328 -15.20 -19.54 23.83
CA TYR A 328 -14.14 -18.66 23.35
C TYR A 328 -14.34 -17.26 23.92
N ALA A 329 -14.12 -17.11 25.23
CA ALA A 329 -14.02 -15.79 25.83
C ALA A 329 -12.80 -15.08 25.21
N PHE A 330 -13.04 -13.95 24.54
CA PHE A 330 -11.98 -13.11 23.97
C PHE A 330 -10.92 -12.73 25.01
N SER A 331 -11.28 -12.68 26.29
CA SER A 331 -10.36 -12.44 27.39
C SER A 331 -9.23 -13.47 27.46
N ASP A 332 -9.49 -14.74 27.11
CA ASP A 332 -8.51 -15.83 27.20
C ASP A 332 -7.49 -15.77 26.04
N GLN A 333 -7.91 -15.23 24.88
CA GLN A 333 -7.01 -14.90 23.75
C GLN A 333 -6.60 -13.42 23.72
N GLY A 334 -6.91 -12.65 24.77
CA GLY A 334 -6.78 -11.19 24.78
C GLY A 334 -5.36 -10.72 24.48
N GLN A 335 -4.37 -11.48 24.93
CA GLN A 335 -2.95 -11.20 24.67
C GLN A 335 -2.56 -11.43 23.21
N VAL A 336 -3.06 -12.49 22.56
CA VAL A 336 -2.80 -12.76 21.14
C VAL A 336 -3.46 -11.69 20.27
N LEU A 337 -4.68 -11.29 20.62
CA LEU A 337 -5.41 -10.28 19.86
C LEU A 337 -4.81 -8.88 20.02
N THR A 338 -4.41 -8.49 21.24
CA THR A 338 -3.70 -7.22 21.49
C THR A 338 -2.37 -7.18 20.74
N THR A 339 -1.58 -8.26 20.80
CA THR A 339 -0.30 -8.31 20.07
C THR A 339 -0.50 -8.22 18.56
N LEU A 340 -1.50 -8.90 18.00
CA LEU A 340 -1.81 -8.81 16.57
C LEU A 340 -2.28 -7.40 16.18
N ALA A 341 -3.14 -6.77 16.99
CA ALA A 341 -3.59 -5.40 16.76
C ALA A 341 -2.44 -4.39 16.81
N ILE A 342 -1.52 -4.53 17.77
CA ILE A 342 -0.32 -3.68 17.88
C ILE A 342 0.60 -3.91 16.68
N ALA A 343 0.82 -5.15 16.26
CA ALA A 343 1.61 -5.46 15.07
C ALA A 343 1.00 -4.84 13.80
N TRP A 344 -0.32 -4.90 13.65
CA TRP A 344 -1.03 -4.27 12.53
C TRP A 344 -0.88 -2.75 12.53
N LEU A 345 -1.08 -2.10 13.68
CA LEU A 345 -0.90 -0.65 13.84
C LEU A 345 0.55 -0.25 13.53
N THR A 346 1.53 -1.05 13.96
CA THR A 346 2.94 -0.84 13.67
C THR A 346 3.21 -0.80 12.16
N ILE A 347 2.67 -1.77 11.42
CA ILE A 347 2.84 -1.86 9.97
C ILE A 347 2.23 -0.63 9.28
N ILE A 348 1.06 -0.17 9.72
CA ILE A 348 0.41 1.04 9.21
C ILE A 348 1.29 2.26 9.46
N VAL A 349 1.75 2.46 10.70
CA VAL A 349 2.60 3.60 11.06
C VAL A 349 3.89 3.61 10.24
N ILE A 350 4.53 2.45 10.03
CA ILE A 350 5.71 2.33 9.17
C ILE A 350 5.39 2.72 7.72
N SER A 351 4.29 2.23 7.16
CA SER A 351 3.87 2.54 5.79
C SER A 351 3.65 4.05 5.60
N TYR A 352 2.90 4.68 6.51
CA TYR A 352 2.69 6.14 6.48
C TYR A 352 3.98 6.92 6.69
N ALA A 353 4.83 6.51 7.63
CA ALA A 353 6.11 7.18 7.88
C ALA A 353 7.03 7.13 6.65
N LEU A 354 7.10 6.01 5.94
CA LEU A 354 7.85 5.89 4.68
C LEU A 354 7.27 6.81 3.60
N ARG A 355 5.94 6.91 3.48
CA ARG A 355 5.28 7.80 2.52
C ARG A 355 5.51 9.28 2.86
N THR A 356 5.46 9.63 4.14
CA THR A 356 5.83 10.98 4.61
C THR A 356 7.29 11.26 4.31
N LEU A 357 8.20 10.30 4.53
CA LEU A 357 9.61 10.46 4.21
C LEU A 357 9.82 10.67 2.70
N GLU A 358 9.13 9.90 1.86
CA GLU A 358 9.15 10.07 0.40
C GLU A 358 8.70 11.49 0.01
N TYR A 359 7.57 11.95 0.55
CA TYR A 359 7.09 13.31 0.35
C TYR A 359 8.10 14.38 0.81
N LEU A 360 8.69 14.20 1.99
CA LEU A 360 9.70 15.12 2.53
C LEU A 360 10.97 15.16 1.68
N VAL A 361 11.40 14.02 1.12
CA VAL A 361 12.62 13.91 0.33
C VAL A 361 12.42 14.42 -1.11
N PHE A 362 11.29 14.12 -1.74
CA PHE A 362 11.05 14.45 -3.16
C PHE A 362 10.22 15.71 -3.41
N GLU A 363 9.26 16.04 -2.54
CA GLU A 363 8.34 17.17 -2.75
C GLU A 363 8.67 18.40 -1.90
N LEU A 364 8.98 18.22 -0.61
CA LEU A 364 9.15 19.36 0.30
C LEU A 364 10.47 20.12 0.09
N GLN A 365 11.51 19.49 -0.46
CA GLN A 365 12.83 20.13 -0.60
C GLN A 365 13.02 20.84 -1.96
N VAL A 366 12.75 22.17 -1.98
CA VAL A 366 13.69 23.24 -2.43
C VAL A 366 13.47 24.60 -1.76
#